data_AF-A0A2E0ULW5-F1
#
_entry.id   AF-A0A2E0ULW5-F1
#
_cell.length_a   1.000
_cell.length_b   1.000
_cell.length_c   1.000
_cell.angle_alpha   90.00
_cell.angle_beta   90.00
_cell.angle_gamma   90.00
#
_symmetry.space_group_name_H-M   'P 1'
#
loop_
_entity.id
_entity.type
_entity.pdbx_description
1 polymer ?
#
loop_
_entity_poly.entity_id
_entity_poly.type
_entity_poly.pdbx_seq_one_letter_code
_entity_poly.pdbx_strand_id
1 'polypeptide(L)'
;MKKLVLPFLLLLLASCVSEDDRGQDWGNIFDGVEGLQLTEEDHPNGWGREDCFVCHPLEVIHQEDRSGLGVLLLEDIREYTKEEGLASCPVCHGDNGVTKLME
;
A
#
# COMPACT_ATOMS: atom_id res chain seq x y z
N MET A 1 -46.07 -24.92 -4.38
CA MET A 1 -45.04 -24.36 -3.48
C MET A 1 -43.77 -24.11 -4.29
N LYS A 2 -43.53 -22.90 -4.81
CA LYS A 2 -42.42 -22.66 -5.76
C LYS A 2 -41.92 -21.19 -5.81
N LYS A 3 -42.16 -20.40 -4.75
CA LYS A 3 -41.86 -18.95 -4.70
C LYS A 3 -40.93 -18.51 -3.56
N LEU A 4 -40.41 -19.43 -2.73
CA LEU A 4 -39.54 -19.10 -1.58
C LEU A 4 -38.04 -19.30 -1.81
N VAL A 5 -37.61 -19.82 -2.97
CA VAL A 5 -36.19 -20.13 -3.22
C VAL A 5 -35.37 -18.89 -3.57
N LEU A 6 -35.99 -17.89 -4.21
CA LEU A 6 -35.30 -16.68 -4.69
C LEU A 6 -34.76 -15.75 -3.58
N PRO A 7 -35.49 -15.41 -2.49
CA PRO A 7 -34.95 -14.54 -1.44
C PRO A 7 -33.82 -15.20 -0.64
N PHE A 8 -33.79 -16.54 -0.54
CA PHE A 8 -32.75 -17.27 0.19
C PHE A 8 -31.40 -17.23 -0.53
N LEU A 9 -31.41 -17.21 -1.87
CA LEU A 9 -30.20 -17.11 -2.69
C LEU A 9 -29.51 -15.74 -2.60
N LEU A 10 -30.28 -14.67 -2.34
CA LEU A 10 -29.76 -13.31 -2.20
C LEU A 10 -29.07 -13.06 -0.85
N LEU A 11 -29.48 -13.73 0.23
CA LEU A 11 -28.78 -13.62 1.52
C LEU A 11 -27.38 -14.25 1.50
N LEU A 12 -27.15 -15.27 0.65
CA LEU A 12 -25.86 -15.96 0.56
C LEU A 12 -24.75 -15.14 -0.13
N LEU A 13 -25.10 -14.00 -0.74
CA LEU A 13 -24.14 -13.07 -1.35
C LEU A 13 -23.69 -11.95 -0.39
N ALA A 14 -24.25 -11.89 0.82
CA ALA A 14 -24.03 -10.79 1.78
C ALA A 14 -22.97 -11.09 2.86
N SER A 15 -22.18 -12.17 2.73
CA SER A 15 -21.27 -12.65 3.80
C SER A 15 -19.81 -12.79 3.40
N CYS A 16 -19.35 -12.07 2.37
CA CYS A 16 -17.94 -11.97 1.98
C CYS A 16 -17.50 -10.50 1.76
N VAL A 17 -17.74 -9.65 2.77
CA VAL A 17 -16.88 -8.47 3.01
C VAL A 17 -16.05 -8.83 4.24
N SER A 18 -14.75 -9.07 4.04
CA SER A 18 -13.80 -9.05 5.15
C SER A 18 -13.60 -7.58 5.55
N GLU A 19 -13.83 -7.29 6.83
CA GLU A 19 -14.08 -5.92 7.33
C GLU A 19 -12.83 -5.02 7.44
N ASP A 20 -11.63 -5.53 7.10
CA ASP A 20 -10.37 -4.84 7.36
C ASP A 20 -9.33 -5.13 6.26
N ASP A 21 -9.44 -4.46 5.10
CA ASP A 21 -8.32 -4.31 4.18
C ASP A 21 -7.43 -3.16 4.65
N ARG A 22 -6.48 -3.49 5.54
CA ARG A 22 -5.50 -2.57 6.18
C ARG A 22 -4.46 -2.02 5.20
N GLY A 23 -4.85 -1.87 3.94
CA GLY A 23 -3.97 -1.70 2.80
C GLY A 23 -3.11 -2.91 2.49
N GLN A 24 -2.13 -2.68 1.64
CA GLN A 24 -1.04 -3.59 1.32
C GLN A 24 -0.15 -3.76 2.56
N ASP A 25 0.19 -5.01 2.89
CA ASP A 25 1.00 -5.34 4.06
C ASP A 25 2.37 -5.88 3.65
N TRP A 26 3.42 -5.17 4.05
CA TRP A 26 4.83 -5.56 3.91
C TRP A 26 5.53 -5.61 5.27
N GLY A 27 4.77 -5.65 6.37
CA GLY A 27 5.29 -5.50 7.73
C GLY A 27 5.78 -4.09 8.05
N ASN A 28 6.69 -4.00 9.01
CA ASN A 28 7.32 -2.74 9.41
C ASN A 28 8.53 -2.45 8.51
N ILE A 29 8.40 -1.46 7.64
CA ILE A 29 9.49 -1.03 6.75
C ILE A 29 10.74 -0.55 7.50
N PHE A 30 10.63 -0.08 8.75
CA PHE A 30 11.80 0.30 9.55
C PHE A 30 12.64 -0.89 10.05
N ASP A 31 12.12 -2.14 9.97
CA ASP A 31 12.88 -3.35 10.31
C ASP A 31 13.75 -3.85 9.14
N GLY A 32 13.65 -3.22 7.96
CA GLY A 32 14.49 -3.50 6.79
C GLY A 32 15.95 -3.09 6.97
N VAL A 33 16.85 -3.66 6.15
CA VAL A 33 18.32 -3.53 6.29
C VAL A 33 18.80 -2.07 6.32
N GLU A 34 18.11 -1.17 5.62
CA GLU A 34 18.38 0.28 5.62
C GLU A 34 17.13 1.13 5.97
N GLY A 35 16.16 0.56 6.68
CA GLY A 35 14.90 1.22 7.05
C GLY A 35 14.03 1.57 5.85
N LEU A 36 13.75 2.86 5.61
CA LEU A 36 12.85 3.31 4.54
C LEU A 36 13.35 3.03 3.10
N GLN A 37 14.61 2.63 2.95
CA GLN A 37 15.18 2.23 1.66
C GLN A 37 14.86 0.78 1.32
N LEU A 38 14.44 0.57 0.08
CA LEU A 38 14.20 -0.76 -0.47
C LEU A 38 15.54 -1.50 -0.69
N THR A 39 15.51 -2.83 -0.77
CA THR A 39 16.62 -3.66 -1.28
C THR A 39 16.16 -4.52 -2.48
N GLU A 40 17.10 -5.01 -3.30
CA GLU A 40 16.78 -5.94 -4.40
C GLU A 40 16.22 -7.28 -3.89
N GLU A 41 16.65 -7.72 -2.70
CA GLU A 41 16.16 -8.94 -2.04
C GLU A 41 14.69 -8.79 -1.59
N ASP A 42 14.33 -7.62 -1.05
CA ASP A 42 12.96 -7.34 -0.60
C ASP A 42 12.02 -7.02 -1.77
N HIS A 43 12.54 -6.44 -2.86
CA HIS A 43 11.74 -5.96 -4.01
C HIS A 43 12.17 -6.56 -5.36
N PRO A 44 12.30 -7.89 -5.53
CA PRO A 44 12.93 -8.50 -6.72
C PRO A 44 12.19 -8.26 -8.05
N ASN A 45 10.92 -7.83 -8.01
CA ASN A 45 10.12 -7.45 -9.19
C ASN A 45 9.90 -5.94 -9.33
N GLY A 46 10.23 -5.19 -8.26
CA GLY A 46 10.05 -3.74 -8.13
C GLY A 46 11.36 -2.95 -8.15
N TRP A 47 12.50 -3.63 -8.02
CA TRP A 47 13.81 -3.02 -7.84
C TRP A 47 14.16 -2.06 -8.97
N GLY A 48 14.54 -0.85 -8.60
CA GLY A 48 14.95 0.20 -9.53
C GLY A 48 13.88 0.73 -10.48
N ARG A 49 12.60 0.49 -10.19
CA ARG A 49 11.49 0.97 -11.02
C ARG A 49 10.99 2.35 -10.60
N GLU A 50 10.76 3.21 -11.59
CA GLU A 50 10.16 4.54 -11.39
C GLU A 50 8.61 4.51 -11.40
N ASP A 51 7.99 3.40 -11.84
CA ASP A 51 6.53 3.25 -11.97
C ASP A 51 5.89 2.52 -10.77
N CYS A 52 6.21 2.97 -9.56
CA CYS A 52 5.88 2.32 -8.27
C CYS A 52 4.40 1.88 -8.16
N PHE A 53 3.46 2.69 -8.67
CA PHE A 53 2.02 2.43 -8.62
C PHE A 53 1.57 1.18 -9.40
N VAL A 54 2.42 0.57 -10.24
CA VAL A 54 2.16 -0.75 -10.85
C VAL A 54 2.10 -1.86 -9.78
N CYS A 55 2.84 -1.72 -8.69
CA CYS A 55 2.86 -2.67 -7.57
C CYS A 55 2.26 -2.10 -6.28
N HIS A 56 2.14 -0.78 -6.18
CA HIS A 56 1.72 -0.03 -4.99
C HIS A 56 0.60 0.97 -5.29
N PRO A 57 -0.65 0.53 -5.56
CA PRO A 57 -1.75 1.45 -5.84
C PRO A 57 -2.02 2.40 -4.66
N LEU A 58 -2.29 3.67 -4.96
CA LEU A 58 -2.53 4.74 -3.96
C LEU A 58 -3.66 4.39 -2.99
N GLU A 59 -4.66 3.64 -3.47
CA GLU A 59 -5.83 3.21 -2.71
C GLU A 59 -5.49 2.25 -1.56
N VAL A 60 -4.34 1.55 -1.63
CA VAL A 60 -3.97 0.49 -0.67
C VAL A 60 -2.64 0.75 0.05
N ILE A 61 -1.85 1.75 -0.32
CA ILE A 61 -0.66 2.13 0.47
C ILE A 61 -0.98 3.18 1.54
N HIS A 62 -0.11 3.30 2.55
CA HIS A 62 -0.21 4.28 3.64
C HIS A 62 -1.53 4.22 4.46
N GLN A 63 -2.17 3.05 4.53
CA GLN A 63 -3.44 2.88 5.26
C GLN A 63 -3.26 2.59 6.76
N GLU A 64 -2.07 2.13 7.18
CA GLU A 64 -1.76 1.77 8.57
C GLU A 64 -0.31 2.13 8.94
N ASP A 65 -0.11 2.64 10.16
CA ASP A 65 1.22 2.79 10.77
C ASP A 65 1.70 1.44 11.30
N ARG A 66 2.39 0.70 10.44
CA ARG A 66 3.05 -0.57 10.77
C ARG A 66 4.38 -0.40 11.52
N SER A 67 4.87 0.83 11.71
CA SER A 67 6.10 1.09 12.47
C SER A 67 5.91 1.00 13.98
N GLY A 68 4.67 1.14 14.46
CA GLY A 68 4.36 1.23 15.89
C GLY A 68 4.91 2.48 16.58
N LEU A 69 5.49 3.43 15.83
CA LEU A 69 6.02 4.67 16.38
C LEU A 69 4.91 5.67 16.75
N GLY A 70 3.75 5.61 16.08
CA GLY A 70 2.61 6.50 16.35
C GLY A 70 2.83 7.94 15.92
N VAL A 71 3.81 8.18 15.03
CA VAL A 71 4.20 9.53 14.54
C VAL A 71 3.92 9.73 13.05
N LEU A 72 3.48 8.70 12.33
CA LEU A 72 3.15 8.81 10.90
C LEU A 72 1.79 9.49 10.71
N LEU A 73 1.80 10.67 10.10
CA LEU A 73 0.60 11.44 9.76
C LEU A 73 -0.03 10.88 8.48
N LEU A 74 -0.67 9.71 8.59
CA LEU A 74 -1.18 8.94 7.43
C LEU A 74 -2.19 9.72 6.58
N GLU A 75 -2.98 10.62 7.17
CA GLU A 75 -3.89 11.47 6.39
C GLU A 75 -3.12 12.41 5.47
N ASP A 76 -2.21 13.20 6.02
CA ASP A 76 -1.34 14.13 5.31
C ASP A 76 -0.48 13.40 4.25
N ILE A 77 0.03 12.21 4.56
CA ILE A 77 0.78 11.36 3.61
C ILE A 77 -0.11 10.91 2.44
N ARG A 78 -1.36 10.49 2.70
CA ARG A 78 -2.32 10.08 1.64
C ARG A 78 -2.78 11.26 0.79
N GLU A 79 -2.94 12.45 1.38
CA GLU A 79 -3.24 13.67 0.62
C GLU A 79 -2.05 14.06 -0.26
N TYR A 80 -0.84 14.13 0.31
CA TYR A 80 0.38 14.51 -0.41
C TYR A 80 0.72 13.55 -1.58
N THR A 81 0.65 12.24 -1.34
CA THR A 81 0.92 11.22 -2.38
C THR A 81 -0.13 11.21 -3.50
N LYS A 82 -1.35 11.66 -3.22
CA LYS A 82 -2.43 11.83 -4.21
C LYS A 82 -2.29 13.11 -5.02
N GLU A 83 -1.79 14.20 -4.44
CA GLU A 83 -1.59 15.48 -5.13
C GLU A 83 -0.34 15.45 -6.03
N GLU A 84 0.80 15.02 -5.50
CA GLU A 84 2.10 15.04 -6.20
C GLU A 84 2.41 13.72 -6.95
N GLY A 85 1.65 12.64 -6.70
CA GLY A 85 1.82 11.35 -7.37
C GLY A 85 3.21 10.74 -7.11
N LEU A 86 3.80 10.11 -8.14
CA LEU A 86 5.13 9.48 -8.06
C LEU A 86 6.24 10.46 -7.65
N ALA A 87 6.08 11.77 -7.86
CA ALA A 87 7.06 12.77 -7.45
C ALA A 87 7.12 12.98 -5.92
N SER A 88 6.10 12.54 -5.18
CA SER A 88 6.10 12.57 -3.70
C SER A 88 7.06 11.55 -3.08
N CYS A 89 7.25 10.40 -3.74
CA CYS A 89 7.88 9.22 -3.15
C CYS A 89 9.34 9.45 -2.71
N PRO A 90 10.22 10.14 -3.47
CA PRO A 90 11.59 10.44 -3.03
C PRO A 90 11.68 11.34 -1.79
N VAL A 91 10.65 12.11 -1.47
CA VAL A 91 10.66 13.04 -0.32
C VAL A 91 10.74 12.27 1.01
N CYS A 92 10.16 11.07 1.06
CA CYS A 92 10.17 10.19 2.23
C CYS A 92 11.08 8.96 2.06
N HIS A 93 11.20 8.43 0.84
CA HIS A 93 11.95 7.19 0.54
C HIS A 93 13.33 7.42 -0.12
N GLY A 94 13.71 8.68 -0.35
CA GLY A 94 15.03 9.04 -0.88
C GLY A 94 15.32 8.43 -2.25
N ASP A 95 16.53 7.89 -2.40
CA ASP A 95 17.07 7.40 -3.67
C ASP A 95 16.50 6.03 -4.11
N ASN A 96 15.52 5.49 -3.37
CA ASN A 96 14.67 4.39 -3.84
C ASN A 96 13.19 4.81 -3.90
N GLY A 97 13.00 6.05 -4.39
CA GLY A 97 11.71 6.76 -4.43
C GLY A 97 11.02 6.94 -5.79
N VAL A 98 11.62 7.35 -6.91
CA VAL A 98 13.04 7.60 -7.27
C VAL A 98 13.17 8.91 -8.09
N THR A 99 14.36 9.51 -8.21
CA THR A 99 14.66 10.51 -9.29
C THR A 99 16.00 10.33 -10.02
N LYS A 100 16.90 9.47 -9.52
CA LYS A 100 17.85 8.68 -10.33
C LYS A 100 18.59 7.70 -9.43
N LEU A 101 18.60 6.42 -9.79
CA LEU A 101 19.60 5.50 -9.26
C LEU A 101 20.93 5.82 -9.94
N MET A 102 21.92 6.25 -9.15
CA MET A 102 23.23 6.62 -9.66
C MET A 102 24.22 5.45 -9.55
N GLU A 103 24.39 4.79 -10.70
CA GLU A 103 25.56 4.00 -11.18
C GLU A 103 26.05 2.82 -10.32
#